data_AF-A0A5C7P925-F1
#
_entry.id   AF-A0A5C7P925-F1
#
_cell.length_a   1.000
_cell.length_b   1.000
_cell.length_c   1.000
_cell.angle_alpha   90.00
_cell.angle_beta   90.00
_cell.angle_gamma   90.00
#
_symmetry.space_group_name_H-M   'P 1'
#
loop_
_entity.id
_entity.type
_entity.pdbx_description
1 polymer ?
#
loop_
_entity_poly.entity_id
_entity_poly.type
_entity_poly.pdbx_seq_one_letter_code
_entity_poly.pdbx_strand_id
1 'polypeptide(L)'
;MPEKSPRVARHTPSRRWTAPHRRRALGAAIVLGVLAIASVPTASALADARPATLAEQVGIDGGSARGGTTVAVQAHVAVTKPLPTADPSLHPRGPAQLITKVDTTDKVVFLTIDDGEVADPKIREVIERNAVPVTVFLAGRYGAANWGYWHGMTELGTIQNHTVNHPSLRNLSRSAQAQEICAESQLSAANTGQTPWMLRPPYGEYSSATLAAAGDCGLDYVVMWSATLPSDKLIYQVGNALRPGEIILTHFRWDLPGHLQALIDNIHAQGYTIARLEDYLPPVH
;
A
#
# COMPACT_ATOMS: atom_id res chain seq x y z
N MET A 1 -41.98 -4.24 -42.03
CA MET A 1 -41.22 -4.53 -40.79
C MET A 1 -39.76 -4.19 -41.06
N PRO A 2 -39.15 -3.19 -40.39
CA PRO A 2 -37.73 -2.93 -40.54
C PRO A 2 -36.93 -3.40 -39.31
N GLU A 3 -35.77 -3.94 -39.65
CA GLU A 3 -34.74 -4.58 -38.84
C GLU A 3 -33.95 -3.52 -38.02
N LYS A 4 -33.68 -3.81 -36.74
CA LYS A 4 -32.89 -2.94 -35.84
C LYS A 4 -31.49 -3.51 -35.66
N SER A 5 -30.47 -2.80 -36.16
CA SER A 5 -29.07 -3.01 -35.77
C SER A 5 -28.80 -2.58 -34.33
N PRO A 6 -27.91 -3.26 -33.58
CA PRO A 6 -27.53 -2.86 -32.24
C PRO A 6 -26.44 -1.77 -32.26
N ARG A 7 -26.61 -0.77 -31.38
CA ARG A 7 -25.68 0.35 -31.16
C ARG A 7 -24.52 -0.10 -30.26
N VAL A 8 -23.29 0.08 -30.74
CA VAL A 8 -22.06 -0.02 -29.97
C VAL A 8 -21.98 1.13 -28.96
N ALA A 9 -21.87 0.80 -27.66
CA ALA A 9 -21.65 1.76 -26.60
C ALA A 9 -20.20 2.26 -26.63
N ARG A 10 -20.01 3.57 -26.81
CA ARG A 10 -18.69 4.22 -26.77
C ARG A 10 -18.29 4.43 -25.32
N HIS A 11 -17.09 3.97 -24.96
CA HIS A 11 -16.44 4.31 -23.70
C HIS A 11 -16.13 5.81 -23.63
N THR A 12 -16.56 6.45 -22.55
CA THR A 12 -16.24 7.85 -22.23
C THR A 12 -14.94 7.87 -21.44
N PRO A 13 -13.95 8.74 -21.76
CA PRO A 13 -12.73 8.83 -20.96
C PRO A 13 -13.03 9.41 -19.58
N SER A 14 -12.44 8.82 -18.54
CA SER A 14 -12.48 9.33 -17.17
C SER A 14 -11.79 10.70 -17.05
N ARG A 15 -12.35 11.54 -16.18
CA ARG A 15 -11.92 12.93 -15.93
C ARG A 15 -10.45 12.97 -15.51
N ARG A 16 -9.62 13.68 -16.27
CA ARG A 16 -8.25 14.05 -15.86
C ARG A 16 -8.34 14.99 -14.67
N TRP A 17 -7.64 14.62 -13.59
CA TRP A 17 -7.42 15.47 -12.43
C TRP A 17 -6.43 16.58 -12.80
N THR A 18 -6.79 17.85 -12.58
CA THR A 18 -5.90 19.00 -12.78
C THR A 18 -5.63 19.66 -11.44
N ALA A 19 -4.40 19.55 -10.93
CA ALA A 19 -3.98 20.23 -9.70
C ALA A 19 -3.86 21.75 -9.91
N PRO A 20 -4.22 22.59 -8.92
CA PRO A 20 -4.03 24.03 -9.01
C PRO A 20 -2.57 24.43 -8.76
N HIS A 21 -1.91 24.98 -9.79
CA HIS A 21 -0.57 25.57 -9.66
C HIS A 21 -0.61 26.85 -8.81
N ARG A 22 -0.01 26.83 -7.61
CA ARG A 22 0.36 28.05 -6.89
C ARG A 22 1.86 28.30 -7.04
N ARG A 23 2.22 29.32 -7.82
CA ARG A 23 3.58 29.87 -7.87
C ARG A 23 3.91 30.52 -6.53
N ARG A 24 4.99 30.12 -5.88
CA ARG A 24 5.61 30.87 -4.77
C ARG A 24 7.10 31.04 -5.04
N ALA A 25 7.54 32.30 -4.95
CA ALA A 25 8.92 32.73 -5.10
C ALA A 25 9.74 32.30 -3.88
N LEU A 26 10.93 31.72 -4.09
CA LEU A 26 11.91 31.46 -3.03
C LEU A 26 12.72 32.74 -2.75
N GLY A 27 12.62 33.26 -1.53
CA GLY A 27 13.64 34.11 -0.94
C GLY A 27 14.71 33.23 -0.28
N ALA A 28 15.98 33.48 -0.61
CA ALA A 28 17.12 32.77 -0.03
C ALA A 28 17.42 33.28 1.39
N ALA A 29 17.63 32.36 2.33
CA ALA A 29 18.26 32.67 3.61
C ALA A 29 19.39 31.66 3.87
N ILE A 30 20.61 32.21 3.94
CA ILE A 30 21.87 31.54 4.28
C ILE A 30 21.94 31.42 5.80
N VAL A 31 22.22 30.23 6.34
CA VAL A 31 22.67 30.06 7.73
C VAL A 31 23.92 29.19 7.77
N LEU A 32 25.02 29.80 8.22
CA LEU A 32 26.29 29.17 8.55
C LEU A 32 26.17 28.26 9.78
N GLY A 33 26.85 27.12 9.74
CA GLY A 33 26.78 26.07 10.76
C GLY A 33 27.71 26.21 11.96
N VAL A 34 27.69 25.20 12.84
CA VAL A 34 28.78 24.79 13.73
C VAL A 34 28.74 23.27 13.89
N LEU A 35 29.88 22.63 13.64
CA LEU A 35 30.17 21.22 13.77
C LEU A 35 30.58 20.92 15.22
N ALA A 36 29.92 19.98 15.90
CA ALA A 36 30.38 19.44 17.18
C ALA A 36 30.57 17.92 17.04
N ILE A 37 31.83 17.50 17.14
CA ILE A 37 32.28 16.11 17.08
C ILE A 37 32.19 15.57 18.51
N ALA A 38 31.44 14.48 18.72
CA ALA A 38 31.42 13.75 19.99
C ALA A 38 31.73 12.27 19.76
N SER A 39 32.62 11.77 20.60
CA SER A 39 33.38 10.53 20.55
C SER A 39 32.53 9.26 20.70
N VAL A 40 32.94 8.20 20.00
CA VAL A 40 32.41 6.83 20.12
C VAL A 40 33.15 6.07 21.23
N PRO A 41 32.46 5.32 22.11
CA PRO A 41 33.04 4.16 22.75
C PRO A 41 32.53 2.87 22.09
N THR A 42 33.46 2.05 21.62
CA THR A 42 33.26 0.64 21.28
C THR A 42 33.17 -0.21 22.55
N ALA A 43 32.17 -1.08 22.66
CA ALA A 43 32.27 -2.28 23.49
C ALA A 43 31.37 -3.39 22.93
N SER A 44 32.01 -4.50 22.56
CA SER A 44 31.39 -5.79 22.25
C SER A 44 30.82 -6.43 23.50
N ALA A 45 29.60 -6.97 23.40
CA ALA A 45 29.17 -8.15 24.17
C ALA A 45 27.97 -8.82 23.46
N LEU A 46 28.24 -9.95 22.82
CA LEU A 46 27.26 -10.95 22.42
C LEU A 46 27.01 -11.87 23.63
N ALA A 47 25.74 -12.09 24.00
CA ALA A 47 25.17 -13.41 24.30
C ALA A 47 23.73 -13.32 24.83
N ASP A 48 22.90 -14.20 24.27
CA ASP A 48 21.68 -14.80 24.83
C ASP A 48 20.47 -13.92 25.15
N ALA A 49 19.60 -13.76 24.14
CA ALA A 49 18.16 -13.60 24.36
C ALA A 49 17.40 -14.73 23.66
N ARG A 50 16.92 -15.70 24.45
CA ARG A 50 15.86 -16.64 24.04
C ARG A 50 14.50 -15.93 24.12
N PRO A 51 13.55 -16.21 23.21
CA PRO A 51 12.24 -15.54 23.24
C PRO A 51 11.40 -16.10 24.40
N ALA A 52 11.00 -15.22 25.31
CA ALA A 52 9.99 -15.52 26.31
C ALA A 52 8.62 -15.52 25.64
N THR A 53 7.96 -16.67 25.69
CA THR A 53 6.55 -16.85 25.33
C THR A 53 5.67 -16.07 26.30
N LEU A 54 4.90 -15.10 25.78
CA LEU A 54 3.88 -14.40 26.55
C LEU A 54 2.62 -15.26 26.62
N ALA A 55 2.63 -16.26 27.50
CA ALA A 55 1.43 -16.94 27.95
C ALA A 55 1.13 -16.47 29.38
N GLU A 56 -0.06 -15.89 29.53
CA GLU A 56 -0.89 -16.03 30.71
C GLU A 56 -0.46 -15.34 32.02
N GLN A 57 -0.89 -14.08 32.19
CA GLN A 57 -1.22 -13.54 33.52
C GLN A 57 -2.34 -12.50 33.44
N VAL A 58 -3.59 -12.93 33.56
CA VAL A 58 -4.65 -12.12 34.19
C VAL A 58 -5.56 -13.08 34.98
N GLY A 59 -5.35 -13.13 36.29
CA GLY A 59 -6.30 -13.70 37.23
C GLY A 59 -7.52 -12.78 37.34
N ILE A 60 -8.72 -13.36 37.25
CA ILE A 60 -9.99 -12.64 37.43
C ILE A 60 -10.38 -12.75 38.91
N ASP A 61 -10.20 -11.68 39.66
CA ASP A 61 -10.93 -11.44 40.91
C ASP A 61 -12.08 -10.44 40.63
N GLY A 62 -13.26 -10.81 41.11
CA GLY A 62 -14.51 -10.11 40.87
C GLY A 62 -14.59 -8.75 41.57
N GLY A 63 -15.00 -7.73 40.83
CA GLY A 63 -15.26 -6.40 41.37
C GLY A 63 -15.99 -5.51 40.37
N SER A 64 -17.28 -5.29 40.61
CA SER A 64 -18.15 -4.38 39.87
C SER A 64 -17.69 -2.92 39.96
N ALA A 65 -17.50 -2.23 38.82
CA ALA A 65 -18.20 -0.97 38.48
C ALA A 65 -17.60 -0.23 37.26
N ARG A 66 -18.51 0.12 36.34
CA ARG A 66 -18.59 1.33 35.49
C ARG A 66 -17.44 1.71 34.53
N GLY A 67 -17.81 1.74 33.25
CA GLY A 67 -17.45 2.82 32.32
C GLY A 67 -16.20 2.57 31.48
N GLY A 68 -16.31 1.74 30.45
CA GLY A 68 -15.28 1.61 29.42
C GLY A 68 -15.94 1.45 28.06
N THR A 69 -15.69 2.39 27.16
CA THR A 69 -16.06 2.32 25.74
C THR A 69 -15.37 1.09 25.14
N THR A 70 -16.13 0.02 24.90
CA THR A 70 -15.64 -1.16 24.20
C THR A 70 -15.41 -0.79 22.74
N VAL A 71 -14.15 -0.58 22.36
CA VAL A 71 -13.74 -0.69 20.97
C VAL A 71 -13.89 -2.17 20.60
N ALA A 72 -14.93 -2.49 19.83
CA ALA A 72 -15.14 -3.83 19.34
C ALA A 72 -13.95 -4.22 18.46
N VAL A 73 -13.11 -5.13 18.94
CA VAL A 73 -12.17 -5.87 18.08
C VAL A 73 -13.04 -6.72 17.16
N GLN A 74 -13.26 -6.25 15.93
CA GLN A 74 -13.99 -7.01 14.94
C GLN A 74 -13.15 -8.23 14.57
N ALA A 75 -13.69 -9.42 14.83
CA ALA A 75 -13.06 -10.69 14.48
C ALA A 75 -12.82 -10.74 12.97
N HIS A 76 -11.58 -11.05 12.57
CA HIS A 76 -11.22 -11.26 11.16
C HIS A 76 -12.03 -12.44 10.60
N VAL A 77 -12.98 -12.14 9.73
CA VAL A 77 -13.69 -13.16 8.96
C VAL A 77 -12.68 -13.73 7.98
N ALA A 78 -12.17 -14.93 8.27
CA ALA A 78 -11.54 -15.73 7.23
C ALA A 78 -12.55 -15.86 6.09
N VAL A 79 -12.16 -15.48 4.88
CA VAL A 79 -12.97 -15.78 3.69
C VAL A 79 -12.89 -17.30 3.52
N THR A 80 -13.81 -18.02 4.16
CA THR A 80 -13.89 -19.50 4.12
C THR A 80 -14.46 -20.01 2.79
N LYS A 81 -14.90 -19.10 1.92
CA LYS A 81 -15.33 -19.44 0.57
C LYS A 81 -14.10 -19.75 -0.28
N PRO A 82 -14.09 -20.85 -1.07
CA PRO A 82 -13.03 -21.12 -2.02
C PRO A 82 -12.77 -19.89 -2.89
N LEU A 83 -11.49 -19.60 -3.14
CA LEU A 83 -11.09 -18.52 -4.03
C LEU A 83 -11.82 -18.68 -5.37
N PRO A 84 -12.39 -17.60 -5.93
CA PRO A 84 -12.84 -17.60 -7.31
C PRO A 84 -11.77 -18.20 -8.22
N THR A 85 -12.19 -19.04 -9.16
CA THR A 85 -11.29 -19.49 -10.22
C THR A 85 -10.81 -18.28 -11.02
N ALA A 86 -9.53 -18.29 -11.41
CA ALA A 86 -8.96 -17.24 -12.26
C ALA A 86 -9.85 -16.98 -13.48
N ASP A 87 -10.01 -15.71 -13.84
CA ASP A 87 -10.89 -15.29 -14.93
C ASP A 87 -10.17 -15.62 -16.26
N PRO A 88 -10.75 -16.47 -17.12
CA PRO A 88 -10.13 -16.84 -18.39
C PRO A 88 -10.03 -15.68 -19.39
N SER A 89 -10.64 -14.53 -19.11
CA SER A 89 -10.52 -13.31 -19.92
C SER A 89 -9.29 -12.45 -19.57
N LEU A 90 -8.56 -12.77 -18.49
CA LEU A 90 -7.25 -12.17 -18.22
C LEU A 90 -6.27 -12.67 -19.27
N HIS A 91 -5.69 -11.76 -20.05
CA HIS A 91 -4.68 -12.10 -21.05
C HIS A 91 -3.33 -12.33 -20.33
N PRO A 92 -2.80 -13.57 -20.33
CA PRO A 92 -1.52 -13.85 -19.69
C PRO A 92 -0.42 -13.02 -20.36
N ARG A 93 0.35 -12.31 -19.54
CA ARG A 93 1.52 -11.54 -19.98
C ARG A 93 2.80 -12.31 -19.69
N GLY A 94 3.94 -11.79 -20.15
CA GLY A 94 5.24 -12.20 -19.61
C GLY A 94 5.33 -11.96 -18.09
N PRO A 95 6.36 -12.47 -17.40
CA PRO A 95 6.53 -12.23 -15.97
C PRO A 95 6.47 -10.73 -15.65
N ALA A 96 5.73 -10.37 -14.60
CA ALA A 96 5.58 -9.01 -14.15
C ALA A 96 6.94 -8.39 -13.78
N GLN A 97 7.11 -7.10 -14.06
CA GLN A 97 8.36 -6.39 -13.78
C GLN A 97 8.49 -6.10 -12.29
N LEU A 98 9.61 -6.48 -11.70
CA LEU A 98 9.92 -6.14 -10.32
C LEU A 98 10.40 -4.69 -10.23
N ILE A 99 9.82 -3.92 -9.33
CA ILE A 99 10.25 -2.55 -9.03
C ILE A 99 10.33 -2.31 -7.54
N THR A 100 11.45 -1.76 -7.08
CA THR A 100 11.65 -1.36 -5.66
C THR A 100 11.67 0.16 -5.50
N LYS A 101 11.99 0.86 -6.59
CA LYS A 101 12.15 2.31 -6.69
C LYS A 101 11.91 2.71 -8.13
N VAL A 102 11.26 3.84 -8.36
CA VAL A 102 11.07 4.39 -9.71
C VAL A 102 12.35 5.07 -10.18
N ASP A 103 12.78 4.75 -11.39
CA ASP A 103 13.89 5.44 -12.05
C ASP A 103 13.42 6.79 -12.59
N THR A 104 13.69 7.86 -11.84
CA THR A 104 13.34 9.23 -12.19
C THR A 104 14.31 10.20 -11.54
N THR A 105 14.52 11.35 -12.19
CA THR A 105 15.25 12.49 -11.64
C THR A 105 14.34 13.52 -11.00
N ASP A 106 13.02 13.38 -11.15
CA ASP A 106 12.04 14.28 -10.53
C ASP A 106 12.09 14.18 -9.01
N LYS A 107 11.92 15.31 -8.32
CA LYS A 107 11.81 15.35 -6.84
C LYS A 107 10.43 14.89 -6.37
N VAL A 108 10.11 13.64 -6.68
CA VAL A 108 8.89 12.95 -6.28
C VAL A 108 9.19 11.68 -5.50
N VAL A 109 8.24 11.28 -4.67
CA VAL A 109 8.20 9.98 -3.98
C VAL A 109 6.77 9.43 -4.08
N PHE A 110 6.60 8.13 -3.84
CA PHE A 110 5.33 7.44 -4.01
C PHE A 110 4.87 6.88 -2.66
N LEU A 111 3.75 7.40 -2.15
CA LEU A 111 3.15 6.92 -0.92
C LEU A 111 2.26 5.71 -1.22
N THR A 112 2.62 4.58 -0.62
CA THR A 112 1.88 3.32 -0.75
C THR A 112 1.44 2.81 0.62
N ILE A 113 0.22 2.25 0.70
CA ILE A 113 -0.37 1.82 1.97
C ILE A 113 -0.97 0.41 1.81
N ASP A 114 -0.55 -0.52 2.65
CA ASP A 114 -0.85 -1.95 2.54
C ASP A 114 -1.95 -2.43 3.49
N ASP A 115 -2.35 -3.67 3.24
CA ASP A 115 -3.28 -4.52 3.98
C ASP A 115 -4.73 -4.09 3.92
N GLY A 116 -5.04 -2.96 4.56
CA GLY A 116 -6.41 -2.54 4.84
C GLY A 116 -6.99 -3.05 6.16
N GLU A 117 -6.16 -3.45 7.13
CA GLU A 117 -6.62 -3.93 8.44
C GLU A 117 -7.52 -2.92 9.17
N VAL A 118 -7.25 -1.62 9.00
CA VAL A 118 -8.05 -0.53 9.60
C VAL A 118 -8.63 0.39 8.52
N ALA A 119 -9.97 0.41 8.42
CA ALA A 119 -10.74 1.33 7.58
C ALA A 119 -11.20 2.58 8.36
N ASP A 120 -10.25 3.36 8.91
CA ASP A 120 -10.53 4.57 9.70
C ASP A 120 -10.76 5.79 8.78
N PRO A 121 -11.96 6.42 8.81
CA PRO A 121 -12.25 7.64 8.04
C PRO A 121 -11.22 8.76 8.22
N LYS A 122 -10.55 8.86 9.38
CA LYS A 122 -9.51 9.87 9.62
C LYS A 122 -8.31 9.70 8.70
N ILE A 123 -8.00 8.48 8.26
CA ILE A 123 -6.93 8.25 7.27
C ILE A 123 -7.31 8.92 5.95
N ARG A 124 -8.56 8.71 5.49
CA ARG A 124 -9.12 9.36 4.30
C ARG A 124 -9.10 10.89 4.43
N GLU A 125 -9.52 11.43 5.58
CA GLU A 125 -9.51 12.88 5.86
C GLU A 125 -8.10 13.48 5.77
N VAL A 126 -7.07 12.79 6.29
CA VAL A 126 -5.68 13.27 6.19
C VAL A 126 -5.22 13.28 4.74
N ILE A 127 -5.51 12.23 3.96
CA ILE A 127 -5.14 12.14 2.54
C ILE A 127 -5.82 13.27 1.75
N GLU A 128 -7.13 13.44 1.93
CA GLU A 128 -7.95 14.45 1.23
C GLU A 128 -7.49 15.87 1.57
N ARG A 129 -7.29 16.18 2.86
CA ARG A 129 -6.85 17.51 3.32
C ARG A 129 -5.50 17.92 2.76
N ASN A 130 -4.57 16.96 2.61
CA ASN A 130 -3.25 17.22 2.06
C ASN A 130 -3.24 17.15 0.52
N ALA A 131 -4.33 16.69 -0.12
CA ALA A 131 -4.44 16.50 -1.56
C ALA A 131 -3.29 15.65 -2.15
N VAL A 132 -2.87 14.61 -1.41
CA VAL A 132 -1.79 13.71 -1.83
C VAL A 132 -2.36 12.44 -2.46
N PRO A 133 -1.86 11.99 -3.62
CA PRO A 133 -2.28 10.72 -4.17
C PRO A 133 -1.71 9.55 -3.36
N VAL A 134 -2.47 8.45 -3.26
CA VAL A 134 -2.01 7.21 -2.64
C VAL A 134 -2.21 6.02 -3.56
N THR A 135 -1.32 5.03 -3.45
CA THR A 135 -1.54 3.68 -4.00
C THR A 135 -1.80 2.73 -2.85
N VAL A 136 -2.96 2.10 -2.85
CA VAL A 136 -3.37 1.16 -1.81
C VAL A 136 -3.19 -0.25 -2.33
N PHE A 137 -2.43 -1.09 -1.62
CA PHE A 137 -2.38 -2.52 -1.88
C PHE A 137 -3.29 -3.22 -0.87
N LEU A 138 -4.51 -3.54 -1.30
CA LEU A 138 -5.57 -4.07 -0.44
C LEU A 138 -5.57 -5.60 -0.48
N ALA A 139 -5.59 -6.24 0.69
CA ALA A 139 -5.81 -7.69 0.74
C ALA A 139 -7.32 -7.97 0.81
N GLY A 140 -7.78 -8.93 0.02
CA GLY A 140 -9.21 -9.23 -0.12
C GLY A 140 -9.90 -9.54 1.23
N ARG A 141 -9.21 -10.26 2.14
CA ARG A 141 -9.71 -10.59 3.48
C ARG A 141 -9.99 -9.36 4.35
N TYR A 142 -9.20 -8.30 4.18
CA TYR A 142 -9.36 -7.05 4.93
C TYR A 142 -10.38 -6.13 4.23
N GLY A 143 -10.40 -6.15 2.90
CA GLY A 143 -11.42 -5.48 2.09
C GLY A 143 -12.85 -5.94 2.42
N ALA A 144 -13.02 -7.25 2.64
CA ALA A 144 -14.32 -7.90 2.89
C ALA A 144 -15.12 -7.32 4.06
N ALA A 145 -14.48 -6.71 5.05
CA ALA A 145 -15.18 -6.09 6.18
C ALA A 145 -15.89 -4.78 5.80
N ASN A 146 -15.38 -4.02 4.81
CA ASN A 146 -15.92 -2.70 4.48
C ASN A 146 -15.57 -2.24 3.05
N TRP A 147 -16.14 -2.90 2.03
CA TRP A 147 -15.96 -2.47 0.64
C TRP A 147 -16.45 -1.04 0.34
N GLY A 148 -17.41 -0.53 1.10
CA GLY A 148 -17.88 0.86 0.94
C GLY A 148 -16.79 1.89 1.22
N TYR A 149 -15.98 1.68 2.27
CA TYR A 149 -14.82 2.51 2.56
C TYR A 149 -13.79 2.45 1.43
N TRP A 150 -13.46 1.25 0.95
CA TRP A 150 -12.45 1.05 -0.11
C TRP A 150 -12.90 1.61 -1.46
N HIS A 151 -14.20 1.53 -1.78
CA HIS A 151 -14.75 2.22 -2.94
C HIS A 151 -14.58 3.74 -2.81
N GLY A 152 -14.84 4.34 -1.64
CA GLY A 152 -14.59 5.76 -1.39
C GLY A 152 -13.12 6.18 -1.47
N MET A 153 -12.17 5.27 -1.22
CA MET A 153 -10.74 5.52 -1.40
C MET A 153 -10.33 5.70 -2.87
N THR A 154 -11.13 5.19 -3.82
CA THR A 154 -10.86 5.34 -5.27
C THR A 154 -10.91 6.78 -5.76
N GLU A 155 -11.50 7.69 -4.97
CA GLU A 155 -11.52 9.13 -5.26
C GLU A 155 -10.18 9.81 -4.96
N LEU A 156 -9.37 9.22 -4.07
CA LEU A 156 -8.11 9.77 -3.58
C LEU A 156 -6.87 9.03 -4.10
N GLY A 157 -7.06 7.85 -4.69
CA GLY A 157 -5.96 6.98 -5.06
C GLY A 157 -6.38 5.77 -5.88
N THR A 158 -5.43 4.85 -6.05
CA THR A 158 -5.65 3.59 -6.76
C THR A 158 -5.64 2.40 -5.82
N ILE A 159 -6.49 1.41 -6.08
CA ILE A 159 -6.55 0.14 -5.36
C ILE A 159 -5.84 -0.92 -6.21
N GLN A 160 -4.89 -1.62 -5.59
CA GLN A 160 -4.00 -2.59 -6.20
C GLN A 160 -3.95 -3.87 -5.38
N ASN A 161 -3.34 -4.91 -5.95
CA ASN A 161 -3.48 -6.27 -5.47
C ASN A 161 -2.52 -6.58 -4.31
N HIS A 162 -3.07 -7.10 -3.22
CA HIS A 162 -2.30 -7.62 -2.09
C HIS A 162 -2.73 -9.04 -1.69
N THR A 163 -3.13 -9.85 -2.67
CA THR A 163 -3.68 -11.22 -2.52
C THR A 163 -5.01 -11.27 -1.76
N VAL A 164 -5.69 -12.40 -1.77
CA VAL A 164 -6.95 -12.54 -1.02
C VAL A 164 -6.66 -12.73 0.45
N ASN A 165 -5.89 -13.77 0.80
CA ASN A 165 -5.73 -14.22 2.17
C ASN A 165 -4.45 -13.72 2.85
N HIS A 166 -3.65 -12.90 2.15
CA HIS A 166 -2.36 -12.42 2.62
C HIS A 166 -1.36 -13.55 3.03
N PRO A 167 -1.20 -14.64 2.24
CA PRO A 167 -0.17 -15.64 2.53
C PRO A 167 1.19 -15.18 2.03
N SER A 168 2.27 -15.73 2.59
CA SER A 168 3.58 -15.66 1.92
C SER A 168 3.52 -16.42 0.60
N LEU A 169 3.55 -15.68 -0.52
CA LEU A 169 3.49 -16.27 -1.86
C LEU A 169 4.71 -17.14 -2.16
N ARG A 170 5.87 -16.82 -1.59
CA ARG A 170 7.11 -17.60 -1.74
C ARG A 170 6.96 -19.05 -1.27
N ASN A 171 6.06 -19.31 -0.32
CA ASN A 171 5.82 -20.64 0.24
C ASN A 171 4.75 -21.43 -0.51
N LEU A 172 4.16 -20.87 -1.57
CA LEU A 172 3.11 -21.48 -2.37
C LEU A 172 3.61 -21.93 -3.74
N SER A 173 2.95 -22.92 -4.33
CA SER A 173 3.15 -23.28 -5.74
C SER A 173 2.68 -22.11 -6.65
N ARG A 174 3.23 -22.00 -7.86
CA ARG A 174 2.81 -20.97 -8.83
C ARG A 174 1.29 -20.95 -9.06
N SER A 175 0.65 -22.12 -9.13
CA SER A 175 -0.81 -22.22 -9.30
C SER A 175 -1.57 -21.68 -8.09
N ALA A 176 -1.12 -21.97 -6.87
CA ALA A 176 -1.72 -21.41 -5.66
C ALA A 176 -1.48 -19.89 -5.55
N GLN A 177 -0.31 -19.40 -5.97
CA GLN A 177 -0.05 -17.97 -6.07
C GLN A 177 -1.01 -17.30 -7.08
N ALA A 178 -1.20 -17.89 -8.26
CA ALA A 178 -2.12 -17.38 -9.27
C ALA A 178 -3.58 -17.36 -8.77
N GLN A 179 -4.00 -18.36 -8.00
CA GLN A 179 -5.34 -18.34 -7.38
C GLN A 179 -5.52 -17.15 -6.44
N GLU A 180 -4.56 -16.90 -5.55
CA GLU A 180 -4.57 -15.76 -4.62
C GLU A 180 -4.56 -14.41 -5.37
N ILE A 181 -3.74 -14.28 -6.41
CA ILE A 181 -3.58 -13.04 -7.15
C ILE A 181 -4.81 -12.77 -8.03
N CYS A 182 -5.19 -13.70 -8.90
CA CYS A 182 -6.29 -13.50 -9.84
C CYS A 182 -7.63 -13.28 -9.12
N ALA A 183 -7.88 -14.01 -8.03
CA ALA A 183 -9.10 -13.85 -7.25
C ALA A 183 -9.19 -12.47 -6.57
N GLU A 184 -8.08 -11.95 -6.06
CA GLU A 184 -8.06 -10.60 -5.47
C GLU A 184 -8.39 -9.56 -6.54
N SER A 185 -7.79 -9.63 -7.73
CA SER A 185 -8.08 -8.67 -8.81
C SER A 185 -9.56 -8.65 -9.19
N GLN A 186 -10.23 -9.82 -9.19
CA GLN A 186 -11.68 -9.91 -9.42
C GLN A 186 -12.48 -9.27 -8.28
N LEU A 187 -12.11 -9.54 -7.02
CA LEU A 187 -12.76 -8.94 -5.85
C LEU A 187 -12.64 -7.42 -5.87
N SER A 188 -11.43 -6.89 -6.11
CA SER A 188 -11.19 -5.46 -6.19
C SER A 188 -11.98 -4.81 -7.34
N ALA A 189 -12.00 -5.41 -8.53
CA ALA A 189 -12.77 -4.89 -9.66
C ALA A 189 -14.28 -4.87 -9.37
N ALA A 190 -14.82 -5.95 -8.80
CA ALA A 190 -16.24 -6.07 -8.50
C ALA A 190 -16.73 -5.09 -7.42
N ASN A 191 -15.88 -4.78 -6.43
CA ASN A 191 -16.29 -4.00 -5.27
C ASN A 191 -15.87 -2.53 -5.32
N THR A 192 -14.78 -2.21 -6.02
CA THR A 192 -14.25 -0.83 -6.08
C THR A 192 -14.43 -0.21 -7.46
N GLY A 193 -14.62 -1.02 -8.51
CA GLY A 193 -14.64 -0.57 -9.90
C GLY A 193 -13.25 -0.33 -10.51
N GLN A 194 -12.18 -0.53 -9.74
CA GLN A 194 -10.80 -0.48 -10.25
C GLN A 194 -10.25 -1.89 -10.44
N THR A 195 -9.67 -2.15 -11.61
CA THR A 195 -8.93 -3.40 -11.88
C THR A 195 -7.46 -3.20 -11.51
N PRO A 196 -6.92 -3.97 -10.55
CA PRO A 196 -5.50 -3.93 -10.24
C PRO A 196 -4.62 -4.28 -11.45
N TRP A 197 -3.48 -3.60 -11.55
CA TRP A 197 -2.42 -3.88 -12.53
C TRP A 197 -1.04 -3.99 -11.88
N MET A 198 -0.96 -3.72 -10.57
CA MET A 198 0.22 -3.92 -9.74
C MET A 198 -0.09 -4.94 -8.63
N LEU A 199 0.90 -5.76 -8.30
CA LEU A 199 0.93 -6.64 -7.13
C LEU A 199 1.93 -6.10 -6.12
N ARG A 200 1.58 -6.08 -4.84
CA ARG A 200 2.56 -6.15 -3.77
C ARG A 200 2.45 -7.52 -3.10
N PRO A 201 3.54 -8.31 -3.01
CA PRO A 201 3.48 -9.61 -2.36
C PRO A 201 3.45 -9.41 -0.84
N PRO A 202 2.57 -10.10 -0.10
CA PRO A 202 2.58 -10.11 1.37
C PRO A 202 3.96 -10.34 1.94
N TYR A 203 4.27 -9.64 3.03
CA TYR A 203 5.57 -9.69 3.74
C TYR A 203 6.78 -9.26 2.88
N GLY A 204 6.57 -8.77 1.66
CA GLY A 204 7.64 -8.49 0.70
C GLY A 204 8.32 -9.75 0.16
N GLU A 205 7.71 -10.92 0.30
CA GLU A 205 8.31 -12.19 -0.09
C GLU A 205 7.85 -12.64 -1.47
N TYR A 206 8.78 -12.71 -2.42
CA TYR A 206 8.49 -13.12 -3.79
C TYR A 206 9.54 -14.10 -4.33
N SER A 207 9.21 -14.68 -5.48
CA SER A 207 10.06 -15.58 -6.26
C SER A 207 9.84 -15.33 -7.76
N SER A 208 10.61 -15.98 -8.62
CA SER A 208 10.34 -15.99 -10.06
C SER A 208 8.94 -16.56 -10.38
N ALA A 209 8.46 -17.52 -9.58
CA ALA A 209 7.10 -18.03 -9.67
C ALA A 209 6.05 -16.94 -9.35
N THR A 210 6.36 -16.02 -8.44
CA THR A 210 5.49 -14.88 -8.10
C THR A 210 5.39 -13.89 -9.23
N LEU A 211 6.52 -13.52 -9.85
CA LEU A 211 6.52 -12.63 -11.03
C LEU A 211 5.72 -13.25 -12.19
N ALA A 212 5.89 -14.56 -12.40
CA ALA A 212 5.17 -15.28 -13.44
C ALA A 212 3.66 -15.39 -13.14
N ALA A 213 3.27 -15.73 -11.91
CA ALA A 213 1.86 -15.78 -11.50
C ALA A 213 1.17 -14.41 -11.60
N ALA A 214 1.87 -13.33 -11.25
CA ALA A 214 1.35 -11.97 -11.43
C ALA A 214 1.08 -11.65 -12.92
N GLY A 215 2.03 -12.00 -13.80
CA GLY A 215 1.87 -11.86 -15.25
C GLY A 215 0.73 -12.73 -15.82
N ASP A 216 0.58 -13.96 -15.33
CA ASP A 216 -0.54 -14.85 -15.71
C ASP A 216 -1.90 -14.23 -15.34
N CYS A 217 -1.96 -13.47 -14.24
CA CYS A 217 -3.14 -12.75 -13.79
C CYS A 217 -3.28 -11.34 -14.40
N GLY A 218 -2.47 -11.01 -15.41
CA GLY A 218 -2.56 -9.74 -16.11
C GLY A 218 -2.03 -8.54 -15.33
N LEU A 219 -1.20 -8.73 -14.31
CA LEU A 219 -0.52 -7.64 -13.61
C LEU A 219 0.82 -7.32 -14.29
N ASP A 220 1.12 -6.04 -14.46
CA ASP A 220 2.33 -5.56 -15.14
C ASP A 220 3.54 -5.49 -14.19
N TYR A 221 3.30 -5.17 -12.91
CA TYR A 221 4.36 -4.92 -11.94
C TYR A 221 4.19 -5.69 -10.64
N VAL A 222 5.32 -6.10 -10.08
CA VAL A 222 5.47 -6.47 -8.67
C VAL A 222 6.20 -5.34 -7.97
N VAL A 223 5.51 -4.64 -7.07
CA VAL A 223 5.96 -3.38 -6.46
C VAL A 223 6.42 -3.63 -5.02
N MET A 224 7.72 -3.46 -4.81
CA MET A 224 8.38 -3.44 -3.52
C MET A 224 8.46 -1.98 -3.02
N TRP A 225 9.33 -1.72 -2.04
CA TRP A 225 9.55 -0.39 -1.49
C TRP A 225 11.04 -0.18 -1.21
N SER A 226 11.46 1.08 -1.19
CA SER A 226 12.83 1.50 -0.88
C SER A 226 12.92 2.34 0.41
N ALA A 227 11.76 2.74 0.94
CA ALA A 227 11.60 3.32 2.27
C ALA A 227 10.34 2.77 2.96
N THR A 228 10.31 2.76 4.29
CA THR A 228 9.18 2.24 5.06
C THR A 228 8.92 3.06 6.32
N LEU A 229 7.63 3.24 6.64
CA LEU A 229 7.14 3.85 7.87
C LEU A 229 6.41 2.76 8.68
N PRO A 230 7.14 1.91 9.43
CA PRO A 230 6.53 0.85 10.22
C PRO A 230 5.75 1.40 11.44
N SER A 231 6.22 2.53 11.99
CA SER A 231 5.63 3.20 13.15
C SER A 231 5.54 4.73 12.90
N ASP A 232 6.16 5.52 13.74
CA ASP A 232 6.30 6.98 13.69
C ASP A 232 7.53 7.46 12.92
N LYS A 233 8.46 6.55 12.60
CA LYS A 233 9.75 6.90 11.99
C LYS A 233 9.92 6.32 10.59
N LEU A 234 10.26 7.20 9.64
CA LEU A 234 10.63 6.81 8.28
C LEU A 234 12.02 6.17 8.27
N ILE A 235 12.12 4.99 7.68
CA ILE A 235 13.35 4.20 7.53
C ILE A 235 13.67 4.09 6.04
N TYR A 236 14.92 4.33 5.69
CA TYR A 236 15.42 4.21 4.32
C TYR A 236 16.20 2.91 4.17
N GLN A 237 15.98 2.16 3.09
CA GLN A 237 16.78 0.97 2.82
C GLN A 237 18.21 1.31 2.39
N VAL A 238 18.41 2.51 1.81
CA VAL A 238 19.71 3.01 1.37
C VAL A 238 19.84 4.46 1.84
N GLY A 239 21.00 4.80 2.40
CA GLY A 239 21.29 6.16 2.87
C GLY A 239 20.47 6.58 4.09
N ASN A 240 20.27 7.89 4.26
CA ASN A 240 19.63 8.49 5.44
C ASN A 240 18.63 9.61 5.09
N ALA A 241 18.24 9.74 3.83
CA ALA A 241 17.29 10.73 3.33
C ALA A 241 16.54 10.21 2.09
N LEU A 242 15.41 10.84 1.77
CA LEU A 242 14.65 10.55 0.56
C LEU A 242 15.48 10.83 -0.70
N ARG A 243 15.27 9.98 -1.71
CA ARG A 243 15.85 10.11 -3.05
C ARG A 243 14.74 10.23 -4.10
N PRO A 244 15.00 10.82 -5.28
CA PRO A 244 14.05 10.83 -6.40
C PRO A 244 13.51 9.43 -6.69
N GLY A 245 12.19 9.26 -6.67
CA GLY A 245 11.52 8.00 -6.99
C GLY A 245 11.43 6.95 -5.89
N GLU A 246 11.69 7.31 -4.62
CA GLU A 246 11.44 6.40 -3.49
C GLU A 246 9.98 5.93 -3.45
N ILE A 247 9.78 4.62 -3.27
CA ILE A 247 8.48 4.03 -2.97
C ILE A 247 8.42 3.81 -1.46
N ILE A 248 7.47 4.45 -0.80
CA ILE A 248 7.32 4.44 0.66
C ILE A 248 6.20 3.47 1.03
N LEU A 249 6.52 2.46 1.85
CA LEU A 249 5.56 1.53 2.43
C LEU A 249 5.07 2.02 3.80
N THR A 250 3.76 2.01 4.02
CA THR A 250 3.15 1.93 5.35
C THR A 250 1.90 1.06 5.32
N HIS A 251 1.14 0.96 6.41
CA HIS A 251 -0.01 0.04 6.52
C HIS A 251 -1.23 0.76 7.09
N PHE A 252 -2.43 0.31 6.73
CA PHE A 252 -3.68 0.76 7.33
C PHE A 252 -3.83 0.22 8.76
N ARG A 253 -3.33 1.00 9.75
CA ARG A 253 -3.35 0.71 11.19
C ARG A 253 -3.94 1.87 12.00
N TRP A 254 -4.33 1.60 13.23
CA TRP A 254 -5.09 2.53 14.09
C TRP A 254 -4.38 3.86 14.39
N ASP A 255 -3.06 3.87 14.40
CA ASP A 255 -2.22 5.04 14.67
C ASP A 255 -1.73 5.73 13.38
N LEU A 256 -2.09 5.20 12.19
CA LEU A 256 -1.70 5.78 10.92
C LEU A 256 -2.12 7.25 10.77
N PRO A 257 -3.32 7.73 11.18
CA PRO A 257 -3.70 9.13 10.96
C PRO A 257 -2.67 10.14 11.48
N GLY A 258 -2.11 9.92 12.67
CA GLY A 258 -1.08 10.78 13.26
C GLY A 258 0.25 10.68 12.51
N HIS A 259 0.69 9.46 12.24
CA HIS A 259 1.96 9.21 11.56
C HIS A 259 1.96 9.60 10.09
N LEU A 260 0.81 9.53 9.42
CA LEU A 260 0.64 9.89 8.02
C LEU A 260 0.82 11.40 7.81
N GLN A 261 0.24 12.23 8.69
CA GLN A 261 0.48 13.68 8.61
C GLN A 261 1.97 14.00 8.80
N ALA A 262 2.60 13.40 9.82
CA ALA A 262 4.03 13.59 10.08
C ALA A 262 4.91 13.12 8.91
N LEU A 263 4.53 12.02 8.24
CA LEU A 263 5.20 11.53 7.04
C LEU A 263 5.10 12.54 5.89
N ILE A 264 3.90 13.06 5.62
CA ILE A 264 3.67 14.05 4.55
C ILE A 264 4.50 15.31 4.82
N ASP A 265 4.49 15.81 6.06
CA ASP A 265 5.28 16.98 6.46
C ASP A 265 6.79 16.71 6.30
N ASN A 266 7.26 15.51 6.67
CA ASN A 266 8.65 15.11 6.51
C ASN A 266 9.08 15.02 5.03
N ILE A 267 8.22 14.49 4.15
CA ILE A 267 8.44 14.44 2.69
C ILE A 267 8.62 15.85 2.13
N HIS A 268 7.70 16.76 2.48
CA HIS A 268 7.75 18.15 2.04
C HIS A 268 8.96 18.90 2.59
N ALA A 269 9.33 18.68 3.86
CA ALA A 269 10.49 19.28 4.49
C ALA A 269 11.82 18.88 3.80
N GLN A 270 11.88 17.67 3.24
CA GLN A 270 13.00 17.21 2.42
C GLN A 270 12.96 17.73 0.96
N GLY A 271 11.93 18.50 0.60
CA GLY A 271 11.77 19.11 -0.72
C GLY A 271 11.24 18.17 -1.79
N TYR A 272 10.53 17.10 -1.39
CA TYR A 272 9.86 16.18 -2.31
C TYR A 272 8.35 16.44 -2.35
N THR A 273 7.73 16.01 -3.45
CA THR A 273 6.27 15.94 -3.58
C THR A 273 5.82 14.49 -3.68
N ILE A 274 4.56 14.21 -3.38
CA ILE A 274 3.99 12.87 -3.52
C ILE A 274 3.32 12.76 -4.88
N ALA A 275 3.76 11.81 -5.70
CA ALA A 275 3.24 11.56 -7.03
C ALA A 275 2.54 10.21 -7.13
N ARG A 276 1.82 10.01 -8.23
CA ARG A 276 1.12 8.78 -8.56
C ARG A 276 2.05 7.79 -9.24
N LEU A 277 2.02 6.52 -8.83
CA LEU A 277 2.80 5.48 -9.52
C LEU A 277 2.37 5.34 -10.98
N GLU A 278 1.08 5.51 -11.29
CA GLU A 278 0.56 5.42 -12.67
C GLU A 278 1.17 6.46 -13.62
N ASP A 279 1.64 7.60 -13.10
CA ASP A 279 2.23 8.66 -13.94
C ASP A 279 3.68 8.34 -14.33
N TYR A 280 4.33 7.40 -13.63
CA TYR A 280 5.74 7.04 -13.81
C TYR A 280 5.97 5.58 -14.22
N LEU A 281 4.99 4.71 -14.01
CA LEU A 281 5.00 3.30 -14.40
C LEU A 281 3.92 3.11 -15.47
N PRO A 282 4.24 3.34 -16.76
CA PRO A 282 3.27 3.13 -17.81
C PRO A 282 2.85 1.65 -17.83
N PRO A 283 1.56 1.34 -18.04
CA PRO A 283 1.15 -0.02 -18.35
C PRO A 283 1.99 -0.55 -19.50
N VAL A 284 2.55 -1.73 -19.32
CA VAL A 284 3.58 -2.24 -20.25
C VAL A 284 2.93 -2.69 -21.56
N HIS A 285 1.61 -2.93 -21.58
CA HIS A 285 0.84 -3.39 -22.73
C HIS A 285 -0.61 -2.92 -22.69
#